data_AF-A0AA90SMF5-F1
#
_entry.id   AF-A0AA90SMF5-F1
#
_cell.length_a   1.000
_cell.length_b   1.000
_cell.length_c   1.000
_cell.angle_alpha   90.00
_cell.angle_beta   90.00
_cell.angle_gamma   90.00
#
_symmetry.space_group_name_H-M   'P 1'
#
loop_
_entity.id
_entity.type
_entity.pdbx_description
1 polymer ?
#
loop_
_entity_poly.entity_id
_entity_poly.type
_entity_poly.pdbx_seq_one_letter_code
_entity_poly.pdbx_strand_id
1 'polypeptide(L)'
;MIRTRIVAGTAVLAAGLALAPAVASAAPNDKVPGTKCTVAQVERATQMIAPEAIAVMNGTPGGREKANKILVAKPEERQKLIEQLAEENPAGAAYYRANRADIDAKISKVIATCQNY
;
A
#
# COMPACT_ATOMS: atom_id res chain seq x y z
N MET A 1 -39.67 43.13 -24.15
CA MET A 1 -40.21 42.68 -22.84
C MET A 1 -39.13 41.92 -22.11
N ILE A 2 -38.79 42.39 -20.92
CA ILE A 2 -37.88 41.78 -19.94
C ILE A 2 -38.57 40.55 -19.32
N ARG A 3 -37.83 39.46 -19.06
CA ARG A 3 -37.97 38.68 -17.82
C ARG A 3 -36.79 37.73 -17.57
N THR A 4 -36.01 38.15 -16.61
CA THR A 4 -34.92 37.47 -15.91
C THR A 4 -35.44 36.40 -14.94
N ARG A 5 -34.57 35.43 -14.61
CA ARG A 5 -34.46 34.61 -13.36
C ARG A 5 -35.30 33.35 -13.17
N ILE A 6 -34.58 32.23 -13.03
CA ILE A 6 -34.57 31.30 -11.86
C ILE A 6 -33.08 30.88 -11.75
N VAL A 7 -32.22 31.26 -10.80
CA VAL A 7 -32.20 31.29 -9.32
C VAL A 7 -32.22 29.91 -8.64
N ALA A 8 -31.13 29.68 -7.89
CA ALA A 8 -30.94 28.79 -6.76
C ALA A 8 -30.49 27.33 -7.05
N GLY A 9 -29.20 27.14 -6.82
CA GLY A 9 -28.56 25.86 -6.58
C GLY A 9 -27.15 26.06 -6.03
N THR A 10 -27.00 26.90 -5.00
CA THR A 10 -25.77 27.03 -4.22
C THR A 10 -25.56 25.77 -3.41
N ALA A 11 -24.59 24.94 -3.80
CA ALA A 11 -23.86 24.09 -2.88
C ALA A 11 -22.38 24.43 -3.00
N VAL A 12 -21.96 25.37 -2.17
CA VAL A 12 -20.56 25.57 -1.81
C VAL A 12 -20.15 24.33 -1.03
N LEU A 13 -19.33 23.47 -1.63
CA LEU A 13 -18.41 22.63 -0.87
C LEU A 13 -17.01 23.14 -1.19
N ALA A 14 -16.61 24.16 -0.42
CA ALA A 14 -15.22 24.42 -0.14
C ALA A 14 -14.66 23.19 0.61
N ALA A 15 -14.29 22.16 -0.13
CA ALA A 15 -13.37 21.14 0.36
C ALA A 15 -11.99 21.63 -0.03
N GLY A 16 -11.22 22.08 0.96
CA GLY A 16 -9.86 22.52 0.77
C GLY A 16 -9.10 21.50 -0.08
N LEU A 17 -8.49 22.00 -1.15
CA LEU A 17 -7.38 21.33 -1.80
C LEU A 17 -6.24 21.32 -0.76
N ALA A 18 -6.33 20.41 0.20
CA ALA A 18 -5.16 19.89 0.84
C ALA A 18 -4.33 19.32 -0.31
N LEU A 19 -3.29 20.05 -0.69
CA LEU A 19 -2.13 19.53 -1.39
C LEU A 19 -1.47 18.50 -0.47
N ALA A 20 -2.18 17.38 -0.21
CA ALA A 20 -1.49 16.16 0.09
C ALA A 20 -0.60 15.92 -1.14
N PRO A 21 0.70 15.67 -0.95
CA PRO A 21 1.52 15.20 -2.06
C PRO A 21 0.73 14.09 -2.73
N ALA A 22 0.53 14.19 -4.04
CA ALA A 22 0.05 13.05 -4.81
C ALA A 22 1.16 12.00 -4.73
N VAL A 23 1.20 11.27 -3.62
CA VAL A 23 2.01 10.07 -3.49
C VAL A 23 1.45 9.18 -4.58
N ALA A 24 2.31 8.80 -5.53
CA ALA A 24 1.96 7.87 -6.58
C ALA A 24 1.55 6.56 -5.89
N SER A 25 0.28 6.44 -5.57
CA SER A 25 -0.30 5.23 -5.00
C SER A 25 -0.25 4.22 -6.13
N ALA A 26 0.41 3.09 -5.87
CA ALA A 26 0.47 1.98 -6.79
C ALA A 26 -0.96 1.67 -7.28
N ALA A 27 -1.16 1.67 -8.60
CA ALA A 27 -2.46 1.34 -9.15
C ALA A 27 -2.73 -0.16 -8.93
N PRO A 28 -3.99 -0.57 -8.67
CA PRO A 28 -4.34 -1.98 -8.45
C PRO A 28 -3.84 -2.95 -9.54
N ASN A 29 -3.71 -2.45 -10.78
CA ASN A 29 -3.27 -3.22 -11.95
C ASN A 29 -1.76 -3.16 -12.20
N ASP A 30 -1.02 -2.35 -11.43
CA ASP A 30 0.44 -2.27 -11.55
C ASP A 30 1.07 -3.64 -11.28
N LYS A 31 2.08 -3.98 -12.07
CA LYS A 31 2.83 -5.22 -11.89
C LYS A 31 3.78 -5.09 -10.72
N VAL A 32 3.82 -6.12 -9.89
CA VAL A 32 4.81 -6.26 -8.82
C VAL A 32 6.09 -6.82 -9.43
N PRO A 33 7.19 -6.04 -9.51
CA PRO A 33 8.41 -6.49 -10.18
C PRO A 33 8.94 -7.80 -9.59
N GLY A 34 9.51 -8.68 -10.41
CA GLY A 34 10.00 -9.99 -9.98
C GLY A 34 8.90 -11.02 -9.68
N THR A 35 7.63 -10.70 -9.94
CA THR A 35 6.49 -11.63 -9.82
C THR A 35 5.63 -11.60 -11.07
N LYS A 36 4.65 -12.51 -11.17
CA LYS A 36 3.64 -12.51 -12.25
C LYS A 36 2.37 -11.72 -11.87
N CYS A 37 2.30 -11.19 -10.66
CA CYS A 37 1.08 -10.67 -10.05
C CYS A 37 0.94 -9.15 -10.18
N THR A 38 -0.30 -8.65 -10.12
CA THR A 38 -0.55 -7.23 -9.88
C THR A 38 -0.57 -6.90 -8.39
N VAL A 39 -0.49 -5.61 -8.05
CA VAL A 39 -0.61 -5.11 -6.68
C VAL A 39 -1.89 -5.61 -6.01
N ALA A 40 -3.04 -5.53 -6.69
CA ALA A 40 -4.31 -6.01 -6.15
C ALA A 40 -4.35 -7.52 -5.89
N GLN A 41 -3.63 -8.32 -6.69
CA GLN A 41 -3.53 -9.76 -6.48
C GLN A 41 -2.67 -10.08 -5.26
N VAL A 42 -1.54 -9.40 -5.10
CA VAL A 42 -0.68 -9.56 -3.91
C VAL A 42 -1.39 -9.11 -2.64
N GLU A 43 -2.12 -7.99 -2.68
CA GLU A 43 -2.88 -7.50 -1.54
C GLU A 43 -3.95 -8.51 -1.10
N ARG A 44 -4.75 -9.02 -2.04
CA ARG A 44 -5.80 -10.01 -1.74
C ARG A 44 -5.22 -11.33 -1.25
N ALA A 45 -4.12 -11.79 -1.86
CA ALA A 45 -3.40 -12.97 -1.37
C ALA A 45 -2.87 -12.77 0.05
N THR A 46 -2.30 -11.58 0.35
CA THR A 46 -1.82 -11.23 1.68
C THR A 46 -2.96 -11.22 2.70
N GLN A 47 -4.12 -10.69 2.33
CA GLN A 47 -5.30 -10.65 3.20
C GLN A 47 -5.82 -12.05 3.57
N MET A 48 -5.60 -13.05 2.71
CA MET A 48 -5.99 -14.44 2.96
C MET A 48 -4.91 -15.26 3.66
N ILE A 49 -3.63 -15.01 3.39
CA ILE A 49 -2.49 -15.81 3.88
C ILE A 49 -1.88 -15.24 5.17
N ALA A 50 -1.84 -13.91 5.28
CA ALA A 50 -1.23 -13.17 6.38
C ALA A 50 -2.11 -11.96 6.75
N PRO A 51 -3.38 -12.16 7.17
CA PRO A 51 -4.27 -11.06 7.55
C PRO A 51 -3.70 -10.17 8.66
N GLU A 52 -2.85 -10.71 9.53
CA GLU A 52 -2.12 -9.97 10.55
C GLU A 52 -1.18 -8.92 9.95
N ALA A 53 -0.58 -9.17 8.79
CA ALA A 53 0.25 -8.20 8.10
C ALA A 53 -0.57 -7.00 7.62
N ILE A 54 -1.80 -7.25 7.13
CA ILE A 54 -2.75 -6.19 6.75
C ILE A 54 -3.12 -5.35 7.97
N ALA A 55 -3.38 -5.98 9.11
CA ALA A 55 -3.69 -5.27 10.36
C ALA A 55 -2.52 -4.36 10.79
N VAL A 56 -1.27 -4.87 10.73
CA VAL A 56 -0.07 -4.08 11.06
C VAL A 56 0.09 -2.90 10.10
N MET A 57 -0.06 -3.11 8.79
CA MET A 57 0.06 -2.04 7.79
C MET A 57 -1.00 -0.95 7.95
N ASN A 58 -2.23 -1.32 8.31
CA ASN A 58 -3.32 -0.37 8.56
C ASN A 58 -3.19 0.35 9.90
N GLY A 59 -2.65 -0.32 10.92
CA GLY A 59 -2.43 0.26 12.25
C GLY A 59 -1.19 1.14 12.35
N THR A 60 -0.29 1.08 11.37
CA THR A 60 0.94 1.89 11.33
C THR A 60 0.72 3.17 10.51
N PRO A 61 1.00 4.37 11.05
CA PRO A 61 0.96 5.61 10.27
C PRO A 61 1.81 5.52 8.99
N GLY A 62 1.18 5.71 7.83
CA GLY A 62 1.83 5.56 6.51
C GLY A 62 2.19 4.11 6.13
N GLY A 63 1.78 3.10 6.91
CA GLY A 63 2.17 1.70 6.69
C GLY A 63 1.74 1.15 5.33
N ARG A 64 0.51 1.45 4.91
CA ARG A 64 -0.01 1.08 3.57
C ARG A 64 0.79 1.71 2.44
N GLU A 65 1.14 2.98 2.56
CA GLU A 65 1.94 3.69 1.56
C GLU A 65 3.35 3.11 1.46
N LYS A 66 4.03 2.90 2.59
CA LYS A 66 5.37 2.28 2.62
C LYS A 66 5.35 0.87 2.05
N ALA A 67 4.34 0.07 2.40
CA ALA A 67 4.18 -1.28 1.86
C ALA A 67 4.01 -1.27 0.34
N ASN A 68 3.15 -0.39 -0.18
CA ASN A 68 2.96 -0.24 -1.62
C ASN A 68 4.25 0.20 -2.31
N LYS A 69 5.00 1.15 -1.72
CA LYS A 69 6.30 1.60 -2.24
C LYS A 69 7.31 0.46 -2.34
N ILE A 70 7.43 -0.36 -1.30
CA ILE A 70 8.30 -1.55 -1.31
C ILE A 70 7.83 -2.55 -2.37
N LEU A 71 6.51 -2.78 -2.47
CA LEU A 71 5.95 -3.76 -3.38
C LEU A 71 6.25 -3.45 -4.84
N VAL A 72 6.12 -2.19 -5.26
CA VAL A 72 6.36 -1.77 -6.65
C VAL A 72 7.81 -1.40 -6.95
N ALA A 73 8.67 -1.31 -5.93
CA ALA A 73 10.09 -1.04 -6.13
C ALA A 73 10.79 -2.17 -6.89
N LYS A 74 11.85 -1.83 -7.62
CA LYS A 74 12.74 -2.83 -8.23
C LYS A 74 13.46 -3.65 -7.15
N PRO A 75 13.91 -4.88 -7.45
CA PRO A 75 14.60 -5.71 -6.46
C PRO A 75 15.77 -5.02 -5.75
N GLU A 76 16.62 -4.30 -6.49
CA GLU A 76 17.74 -3.53 -5.93
C GLU A 76 17.32 -2.40 -4.99
N GLU A 77 16.17 -1.75 -5.26
CA GLU A 77 15.68 -0.63 -4.46
C GLU A 77 14.92 -1.10 -3.21
N ARG A 78 14.27 -2.27 -3.27
CA ARG A 78 13.55 -2.84 -2.12
C ARG A 78 14.45 -3.01 -0.92
N GLN A 79 15.67 -3.51 -1.13
CA GLN A 79 16.60 -3.73 -0.02
C GLN A 79 16.90 -2.41 0.72
N LYS A 80 17.13 -1.33 -0.02
CA LYS A 80 17.33 0.00 0.56
C LYS A 80 16.10 0.50 1.30
N LEU A 81 14.90 0.31 0.75
CA LEU A 81 13.65 0.70 1.43
C LEU A 81 13.39 -0.11 2.70
N ILE A 82 13.74 -1.40 2.71
CA ILE A 82 13.64 -2.28 3.87
C ILE A 82 14.64 -1.84 4.95
N GLU A 83 15.87 -1.50 4.57
CA GLU A 83 16.89 -0.97 5.48
C GLU A 83 16.43 0.35 6.12
N GLN A 84 15.94 1.29 5.31
CA GLN A 84 15.36 2.54 5.81
C GLN A 84 14.20 2.29 6.76
N LEU A 85 13.30 1.36 6.43
CA LEU A 85 12.19 0.99 7.31
C LEU A 85 12.67 0.39 8.63
N ALA A 86 13.76 -0.39 8.61
CA ALA A 86 14.34 -0.98 9.80
C ALA A 86 14.98 0.06 10.72
N GLU A 87 15.58 1.11 10.15
CA GLU A 87 16.12 2.26 10.89
C GLU A 87 15.00 3.12 11.49
N GLU A 88 13.95 3.41 10.72
CA GLU A 88 12.80 4.20 11.15
C GLU A 88 11.93 3.47 12.19
N ASN A 89 11.91 2.14 12.16
CA ASN A 89 11.13 1.31 13.06
C ASN A 89 11.94 0.14 13.65
N PRO A 90 12.82 0.41 14.64
CA PRO A 90 13.65 -0.61 15.27
C PRO A 90 12.84 -1.73 15.93
N ALA A 91 11.65 -1.43 16.46
CA ALA A 91 10.75 -2.42 17.05
C ALA A 91 10.19 -3.37 15.98
N GLY A 92 9.75 -2.83 14.83
CA GLY A 92 9.33 -3.61 13.68
C GLY A 92 10.47 -4.48 13.11
N ALA A 93 11.69 -3.93 13.05
CA ALA A 93 12.87 -4.68 12.63
C ALA A 93 13.20 -5.82 13.61
N ALA A 94 13.11 -5.58 14.93
CA ALA A 94 13.28 -6.61 15.94
C ALA A 94 12.21 -7.70 15.82
N TYR A 95 10.95 -7.32 15.62
CA TYR A 95 9.85 -8.26 15.39
C TYR A 95 10.08 -9.11 14.14
N TYR A 96 10.46 -8.50 13.02
CA TYR A 96 10.78 -9.25 11.80
C TYR A 96 11.93 -10.22 12.02
N ARG A 97 13.02 -9.80 12.68
CA ARG A 97 14.16 -10.69 12.99
C ARG A 97 13.75 -11.88 13.86
N ALA A 98 12.92 -11.65 14.88
CA ALA A 98 12.45 -12.70 15.78
C ALA A 98 11.51 -13.71 15.08
N ASN A 99 10.77 -13.28 14.04
CA ASN A 99 9.76 -14.08 13.37
C ASN A 99 10.12 -14.38 11.90
N ARG A 100 11.39 -14.21 11.52
CA ARG A 100 11.82 -14.15 10.12
C ARG A 100 11.40 -15.36 9.31
N ALA A 101 11.59 -16.57 9.85
CA ALA A 101 11.26 -17.80 9.15
C ALA A 101 9.77 -17.90 8.79
N ASP A 102 8.88 -17.54 9.72
CA ASP A 102 7.42 -17.54 9.49
C ASP A 102 7.01 -16.46 8.48
N ILE A 103 7.53 -15.25 8.64
CA ILE A 103 7.22 -14.13 7.75
C ILE A 103 7.71 -14.41 6.32
N ASP A 104 8.94 -14.90 6.16
CA ASP A 104 9.51 -15.22 4.85
C ASP A 104 8.76 -16.38 4.17
N ALA A 105 8.27 -17.36 4.95
CA ALA A 105 7.42 -18.44 4.44
C ALA A 105 6.07 -17.90 3.94
N LYS A 106 5.44 -16.98 4.67
CA LYS A 106 4.18 -16.32 4.25
C LYS A 106 4.38 -15.46 3.00
N ILE A 107 5.45 -14.68 2.93
CA ILE A 107 5.80 -13.89 1.74
C ILE A 107 6.00 -14.82 0.53
N SER A 108 6.76 -15.89 0.70
CA SER A 108 7.01 -16.87 -0.37
C SER A 108 5.71 -17.52 -0.84
N LYS A 109 4.81 -17.87 0.09
CA LYS A 109 3.48 -18.40 -0.24
C LYS A 109 2.63 -17.39 -1.00
N VAL A 110 2.57 -16.13 -0.55
CA VAL A 110 1.87 -15.04 -1.26
C VAL A 110 2.36 -14.91 -2.69
N ILE A 111 3.68 -14.84 -2.91
CA ILE A 111 4.26 -14.69 -4.25
C ILE A 111 3.95 -15.91 -5.13
N ALA A 112 3.98 -17.12 -4.57
CA ALA A 112 3.70 -18.35 -5.31
C ALA A 112 2.23 -18.46 -5.73
N THR A 113 1.28 -17.98 -4.91
CA THR A 113 -0.16 -18.20 -5.12
C THR A 113 -0.94 -16.96 -5.54
N CYS A 114 -0.32 -15.77 -5.58
CA CYS A 114 -1.05 -14.52 -5.81
C CYS A 114 -1.85 -14.49 -7.12
N GLN A 115 -1.46 -15.24 -8.15
CA GLN A 115 -2.20 -15.32 -9.41
C GLN A 115 -3.61 -15.94 -9.26
N ASN A 116 -3.85 -16.69 -8.18
CA ASN A 116 -5.14 -17.31 -7.89
C ASN A 116 -6.12 -16.34 -7.22
N TYR A 117 -5.65 -15.13 -6.89
CA TYR A 117 -6.44 -14.04 -6.34
C TYR A 117 -6.53 -13.00 -7.43
#